data_AF-A0A4V6S7N2-F1
#
_entry.id   AF-A0A4V6S7N2-F1
#
_cell.length_a   1.000
_cell.length_b   1.000
_cell.length_c   1.000
_cell.angle_alpha   90.00
_cell.angle_beta   90.00
_cell.angle_gamma   90.00
#
_symmetry.space_group_name_H-M   'P 1'
#
loop_
_entity.id
_entity.type
_entity.pdbx_description
1 polymer ?
#
loop_
_entity_poly.entity_id
_entity_poly.type
_entity_poly.pdbx_seq_one_letter_code
_entity_poly.pdbx_strand_id
1 'polypeptide(L)'
;MSLRLSGRRAAAVGAAAIAIALSAVPLAAFAAPPAQPDIFNAAICNPPFTSDLMDSIYNTVKATDPKPDESMLGAAVFRLPEPIHRDGFTTQHVVFTSTGIGVLVDGEVAGQLAQRYKLAPEKGHLLGASSAGYSRRLTVRGPGGALILVSARQGPALKGKTLLACEMTSEEDIKALEQMEKH
;
A
#
# COMPACT_ATOMS: atom_id res chain seq x y z
N MET A 1 60.88 79.99 33.19
CA MET A 1 61.30 80.00 31.77
C MET A 1 60.26 79.28 30.93
N SER A 2 59.48 80.03 30.16
CA SER A 2 58.55 79.49 29.16
C SER A 2 59.32 78.90 27.99
N LEU A 3 58.83 77.82 27.36
CA LEU A 3 58.73 77.68 25.89
C LEU A 3 58.13 76.31 25.46
N ARG A 4 57.05 76.45 24.68
CA ARG A 4 56.61 75.64 23.51
C ARG A 4 55.72 74.41 23.70
N LEU A 5 54.47 74.65 23.29
CA LEU A 5 53.59 73.73 22.56
C LEU A 5 54.24 73.20 21.26
N SER A 6 54.07 71.91 21.00
CA SER A 6 53.99 71.24 19.69
C SER A 6 53.57 69.81 19.96
N GLY A 7 52.63 69.16 19.29
CA GLY A 7 51.86 69.44 18.09
C GLY A 7 50.97 68.23 17.87
N ARG A 8 49.84 68.45 17.20
CA ARG A 8 48.72 67.51 16.96
C ARG A 8 49.12 66.19 16.29
N ARG A 9 48.35 65.13 16.55
CA ARG A 9 47.66 64.21 15.60
C ARG A 9 47.07 63.03 16.40
N ALA A 10 45.75 62.99 16.60
CA ALA A 10 44.72 62.43 15.71
C ALA A 10 44.55 60.90 15.83
N ALA A 11 43.38 60.53 16.35
CA ALA A 11 42.53 59.38 16.02
C ALA A 11 43.15 57.96 15.98
N ALA A 12 42.66 57.09 16.86
CA ALA A 12 41.69 56.04 16.50
C ALA A 12 41.40 55.17 17.73
N VAL A 13 40.15 55.19 18.19
CA VAL A 13 39.62 54.23 19.17
C VAL A 13 39.44 52.91 18.44
N GLY A 14 40.40 51.99 18.62
CA GLY A 14 40.30 50.62 18.14
C GLY A 14 39.53 49.77 19.14
N ALA A 15 38.22 49.66 18.97
CA ALA A 15 37.41 48.66 19.66
C ALA A 15 37.66 47.29 18.99
N ALA A 16 38.33 46.40 19.71
CA ALA A 16 38.51 45.01 19.29
C ALA A 16 37.17 44.27 19.36
N ALA A 17 36.58 43.97 18.20
CA ALA A 17 35.43 43.08 18.09
C ALA A 17 35.93 41.63 17.95
N ILE A 18 35.69 40.82 18.97
CA ILE A 18 35.90 39.37 18.96
C ILE A 18 34.80 38.75 18.09
N ALA A 19 35.16 38.30 16.89
CA ALA A 19 34.26 37.58 16.01
C ALA A 19 34.16 36.11 16.46
N ILE A 20 33.01 35.72 17.02
CA ILE A 20 32.69 34.32 17.28
C ILE A 20 32.25 33.69 15.96
N ALA A 21 33.11 32.85 15.38
CA ALA A 21 32.78 32.07 14.19
C ALA A 21 31.79 30.96 14.56
N LEU A 22 30.51 31.14 14.20
CA LEU A 22 29.54 30.05 14.19
C LEU A 22 29.90 29.08 13.05
N SER A 23 30.45 27.92 13.41
CA SER A 23 30.60 26.81 12.49
C SER A 23 29.20 26.24 12.17
N ALA A 24 28.73 26.48 10.95
CA ALA A 24 27.53 25.86 10.42
C ALA A 24 27.80 24.35 10.25
N VAL A 25 27.29 23.53 11.19
CA VAL A 25 27.26 22.08 11.04
C VAL A 25 26.25 21.76 9.94
N PRO A 26 26.61 21.04 8.86
CA PRO A 26 25.66 20.68 7.84
C PRO A 26 24.69 19.65 8.44
N LEU A 27 23.45 20.06 8.64
CA LEU A 27 22.33 19.15 8.84
C LEU A 27 22.19 18.33 7.56
N ALA A 28 22.83 17.15 7.52
CA ALA A 28 22.55 16.16 6.50
C ALA A 28 21.06 15.80 6.63
N ALA A 29 20.25 16.25 5.66
CA ALA A 29 18.88 15.81 5.54
C ALA A 29 18.89 14.31 5.20
N PHE A 30 18.64 13.47 6.19
CA PHE A 30 18.36 12.06 5.96
C PHE A 30 17.09 12.01 5.12
N ALA A 31 17.21 11.66 3.84
CA ALA A 31 16.07 11.36 3.01
C ALA A 31 15.27 10.27 3.70
N ALA A 32 13.98 10.50 3.95
CA ALA A 32 13.11 9.48 4.49
C ALA A 32 13.18 8.25 3.56
N PRO A 33 13.28 7.02 4.11
CA PRO A 33 13.19 5.83 3.27
C PRO A 33 11.92 5.91 2.41
N PRO A 34 11.97 5.41 1.17
CA PRO A 34 10.80 5.42 0.30
C PRO A 34 9.62 4.82 1.06
N ALA A 35 8.48 5.53 1.04
CA ALA A 35 7.29 5.08 1.73
C ALA A 35 6.95 3.67 1.25
N GLN A 36 6.84 2.72 2.19
CA GLN A 36 6.45 1.36 1.83
C GLN A 36 5.05 1.38 1.22
N PRO A 37 4.80 0.55 0.20
CA PRO A 37 3.50 0.55 -0.44
C PRO A 37 2.42 0.09 0.55
N ASP A 38 1.27 0.77 0.57
CA ASP A 38 0.16 0.41 1.44
C ASP A 38 -0.60 -0.78 0.85
N ILE A 39 -0.21 -1.97 1.31
CA ILE A 39 -0.71 -3.27 0.88
C ILE A 39 -2.24 -3.39 1.04
N PHE A 40 -2.79 -2.94 2.17
CA PHE A 40 -4.23 -3.07 2.41
C PHE A 40 -5.01 -2.16 1.45
N ASN A 41 -4.51 -0.95 1.24
CA ASN A 41 -5.09 -0.01 0.29
C ASN A 41 -4.98 -0.51 -1.17
N ALA A 42 -3.89 -1.18 -1.53
CA ALA A 42 -3.77 -1.86 -2.82
C ALA A 42 -4.82 -2.96 -3.01
N ALA A 43 -5.15 -3.73 -1.96
CA ALA A 43 -6.21 -4.74 -1.98
C ALA A 43 -7.63 -4.18 -2.18
N ILE A 44 -7.84 -2.88 -1.98
CA ILE A 44 -9.09 -2.17 -2.33
C ILE A 44 -8.94 -1.27 -3.56
N CYS A 45 -7.89 -1.49 -4.35
CA CYS A 45 -7.54 -0.72 -5.55
C CYS A 45 -7.45 0.80 -5.29
N ASN A 46 -6.82 1.19 -4.19
CA ASN A 46 -6.56 2.59 -3.84
C ASN A 46 -5.06 2.80 -3.56
N PRO A 47 -4.25 3.33 -4.47
CA PRO A 47 -4.61 3.86 -5.78
C PRO A 47 -4.99 2.75 -6.77
N PRO A 48 -5.52 3.12 -7.96
CA PRO A 48 -5.83 2.15 -9.00
C PRO A 48 -4.66 1.21 -9.33
N PHE A 49 -4.99 -0.02 -9.71
CA PHE A 49 -4.02 -1.05 -10.06
C PHE A 49 -3.07 -0.60 -11.19
N THR A 50 -1.76 -0.66 -10.95
CA THR A 50 -0.71 -0.46 -11.96
C THR A 50 0.37 -1.54 -11.81
N SER A 51 1.08 -1.86 -12.89
CA SER A 51 2.18 -2.82 -12.85
C SER A 51 3.29 -2.38 -11.88
N ASP A 52 3.69 -1.11 -11.92
CA ASP A 52 4.74 -0.57 -11.03
C ASP A 52 4.38 -0.70 -9.54
N LEU A 53 3.11 -0.49 -9.18
CA LEU A 53 2.64 -0.67 -7.81
C LEU A 53 2.72 -2.14 -7.41
N MET A 54 2.31 -3.06 -8.29
CA MET A 54 2.34 -4.49 -8.01
C MET A 54 3.77 -5.00 -7.86
N ASP A 55 4.68 -4.59 -8.75
CA ASP A 55 6.09 -4.94 -8.68
C ASP A 55 6.72 -4.41 -7.39
N SER A 56 6.40 -3.18 -7.00
CA SER A 56 6.87 -2.58 -5.75
C SER A 56 6.40 -3.39 -4.53
N ILE A 57 5.11 -3.76 -4.48
CA ILE A 57 4.57 -4.56 -3.36
C ILE A 57 5.18 -5.96 -3.36
N TYR A 58 5.22 -6.65 -4.50
CA TYR A 58 5.76 -8.00 -4.64
C TYR A 58 7.23 -8.06 -4.22
N ASN A 59 8.06 -7.11 -4.66
CA ASN A 59 9.46 -7.06 -4.27
C ASN A 59 9.64 -6.79 -2.78
N THR A 60 8.78 -5.93 -2.20
CA THR A 60 8.81 -5.61 -0.76
C THR A 60 8.47 -6.85 0.09
N VAL A 61 7.38 -7.55 -0.23
CA VAL A 61 6.98 -8.74 0.53
C VAL A 61 7.93 -9.92 0.31
N LYS A 62 8.40 -10.17 -0.91
CA LYS A 62 9.38 -11.22 -1.20
C LYS A 62 10.72 -11.02 -0.51
N ALA A 63 11.15 -9.78 -0.33
CA ALA A 63 12.38 -9.48 0.43
C ALA A 63 12.25 -9.87 1.92
N THR A 64 11.03 -9.91 2.45
CA THR A 64 10.76 -10.23 3.86
C THR A 64 10.39 -11.70 4.05
N ASP A 65 9.68 -12.29 3.11
CA ASP A 65 9.29 -13.69 3.08
C ASP A 65 9.68 -14.30 1.70
N PRO A 66 10.85 -14.93 1.58
CA PRO A 66 11.35 -15.44 0.30
C PRO A 66 10.66 -16.74 -0.14
N LYS A 67 9.78 -17.34 0.67
CA LYS A 67 9.15 -18.64 0.40
C LYS A 67 7.63 -18.55 0.64
N PRO A 68 6.85 -18.04 -0.33
CA PRO A 68 5.40 -17.97 -0.19
C PRO A 68 4.78 -19.36 -0.02
N ASP A 69 3.63 -19.40 0.67
CA ASP A 69 2.74 -20.55 0.67
C ASP A 69 1.97 -20.59 -0.66
N GLU A 70 2.23 -21.64 -1.45
CA GLU A 70 1.60 -21.91 -2.76
C GLU A 70 0.56 -23.04 -2.68
N SER A 71 0.14 -23.44 -1.47
CA SER A 71 -0.89 -24.46 -1.29
C SER A 71 -2.29 -24.02 -1.76
N MET A 72 -2.50 -22.71 -1.91
CA MET A 72 -3.71 -22.16 -2.53
C MET A 72 -3.53 -22.10 -4.04
N LEU A 73 -4.32 -22.89 -4.78
CA LEU A 73 -4.20 -23.01 -6.22
C LEU A 73 -4.22 -21.64 -6.92
N GLY A 74 -3.19 -21.36 -7.72
CA GLY A 74 -3.09 -20.12 -8.51
C GLY A 74 -2.73 -18.88 -7.69
N ALA A 75 -2.32 -19.04 -6.43
CA ALA A 75 -1.97 -17.94 -5.55
C ALA A 75 -0.64 -18.17 -4.82
N ALA A 76 0.13 -17.09 -4.68
CA ALA A 76 1.27 -17.02 -3.78
C ALA A 76 0.89 -16.21 -2.54
N VAL A 77 0.96 -16.84 -1.36
CA VAL A 77 0.60 -16.22 -0.09
C VAL A 77 1.86 -15.92 0.71
N PHE A 78 2.12 -14.65 0.96
CA PHE A 78 3.26 -14.17 1.74
C PHE A 78 2.81 -13.78 3.14
N ARG A 79 3.59 -14.13 4.15
CA ARG A 79 3.36 -13.68 5.52
C ARG A 79 4.12 -12.38 5.77
N LEU A 80 3.40 -11.36 6.23
CA LEU A 80 3.99 -10.09 6.64
C LEU A 80 4.66 -10.22 8.01
N PRO A 81 5.75 -9.47 8.25
CA PRO A 81 6.45 -9.49 9.54
C PRO A 81 5.53 -9.02 10.68
N GLU A 82 4.77 -7.96 10.42
CA GLU A 82 3.82 -7.36 11.36
C GLU A 82 2.39 -7.41 10.79
N PRO A 83 1.37 -7.56 11.64
CA PRO A 83 -0.02 -7.48 11.20
C PRO A 83 -0.38 -6.06 10.76
N ILE A 84 -1.21 -5.95 9.73
CA ILE A 84 -1.86 -4.71 9.32
C ILE A 84 -3.23 -4.63 9.99
N HIS A 85 -3.48 -3.52 10.69
CA HIS A 85 -4.79 -3.18 11.23
C HIS A 85 -5.40 -2.02 10.43
N ARG A 86 -6.61 -2.22 9.88
CA ARG A 86 -7.30 -1.22 9.07
C ARG A 86 -8.80 -1.34 9.21
N ASP A 87 -9.47 -0.23 9.51
CA ASP A 87 -10.94 -0.15 9.53
C ASP A 87 -11.62 -1.18 10.47
N GLY A 88 -10.92 -1.63 11.52
CA GLY A 88 -11.39 -2.68 12.43
C GLY A 88 -11.06 -4.11 11.97
N PHE A 89 -10.42 -4.28 10.81
CA PHE A 89 -9.96 -5.55 10.28
C PHE A 89 -8.47 -5.77 10.54
N THR A 90 -8.07 -7.03 10.62
CA THR A 90 -6.67 -7.44 10.78
C THR A 90 -6.29 -8.40 9.67
N THR A 91 -5.09 -8.26 9.13
CA THR A 91 -4.47 -9.21 8.21
C THR A 91 -2.98 -9.31 8.49
N GLN A 92 -2.40 -10.48 8.24
CA GLN A 92 -0.95 -10.67 8.22
C GLN A 92 -0.49 -11.39 6.94
N HIS A 93 -1.37 -11.55 5.96
CA HIS A 93 -1.05 -12.28 4.75
C HIS A 93 -1.46 -11.47 3.52
N VAL A 94 -0.56 -11.45 2.55
CA VAL A 94 -0.78 -10.88 1.22
C VAL A 94 -0.87 -12.01 0.23
N VAL A 95 -1.79 -11.87 -0.71
CA VAL A 95 -2.05 -12.85 -1.75
C VAL A 95 -1.74 -12.21 -3.09
N PHE A 96 -0.97 -12.89 -3.92
CA PHE A 96 -0.82 -12.55 -5.33
C PHE A 96 -1.42 -13.65 -6.17
N THR A 97 -2.21 -13.25 -7.17
CA THR A 97 -2.67 -14.15 -8.24
C THR A 97 -2.13 -13.64 -9.57
N SER A 98 -2.35 -14.38 -10.65
CA SER A 98 -2.00 -13.91 -12.01
C SER A 98 -2.75 -12.64 -12.43
N THR A 99 -3.87 -12.34 -11.77
CA THR A 99 -4.78 -11.26 -12.14
C THR A 99 -4.93 -10.18 -11.08
N GLY A 100 -4.29 -10.31 -9.91
CA GLY A 100 -4.57 -9.37 -8.84
C GLY A 100 -3.70 -9.52 -7.60
N ILE A 101 -4.00 -8.65 -6.64
CA ILE A 101 -3.42 -8.64 -5.30
C ILE A 101 -4.55 -8.61 -4.27
N GLY A 102 -4.35 -9.27 -3.14
CA GLY A 102 -5.26 -9.22 -2.03
C GLY A 102 -4.59 -9.41 -0.68
N VAL A 103 -5.42 -9.41 0.35
CA VAL A 103 -5.03 -9.75 1.72
C VAL A 103 -5.98 -10.79 2.28
N LEU A 104 -5.48 -11.69 3.14
CA LEU A 104 -6.33 -12.60 3.90
C LEU A 104 -6.67 -11.97 5.24
N VAL A 105 -7.84 -11.34 5.30
CA VAL A 105 -8.40 -10.77 6.52
C VAL A 105 -8.79 -11.89 7.47
N ASP A 106 -8.46 -11.72 8.73
CA ASP A 106 -8.80 -12.67 9.78
C ASP A 106 -10.32 -12.74 9.99
N GLY A 107 -10.84 -13.96 10.03
CA GLY A 107 -12.25 -14.25 10.21
C GLY A 107 -13.04 -14.32 8.90
N GLU A 108 -14.24 -14.86 9.04
CA GLU A 108 -15.28 -14.94 8.01
C GLU A 108 -16.12 -13.66 8.06
N VAL A 109 -15.59 -12.59 7.46
CA VAL A 109 -16.08 -11.21 7.60
C VAL A 109 -16.41 -10.56 6.24
N ALA A 110 -16.65 -11.35 5.18
CA ALA A 110 -16.92 -10.84 3.84
C ALA A 110 -18.10 -9.85 3.81
N GLY A 111 -19.17 -10.13 4.56
CA GLY A 111 -20.31 -9.21 4.68
C GLY A 111 -19.96 -7.88 5.36
N GLN A 112 -19.07 -7.89 6.36
CA GLN A 112 -18.62 -6.68 7.06
C GLN A 112 -17.73 -5.84 6.15
N LEU A 113 -16.80 -6.48 5.42
CA LEU A 113 -15.98 -5.84 4.40
C LEU A 113 -16.86 -5.25 3.29
N ALA A 114 -17.90 -5.96 2.86
CA ALA A 114 -18.83 -5.49 1.85
C ALA A 114 -19.55 -4.21 2.28
N GLN A 115 -20.02 -4.16 3.53
CA GLN A 115 -20.60 -2.93 4.09
C GLN A 115 -19.58 -1.80 4.14
N ARG A 116 -18.37 -2.06 4.64
CA ARG A 116 -17.31 -1.05 4.80
C ARG A 116 -16.86 -0.44 3.47
N TYR A 117 -16.72 -1.27 2.43
CA TYR A 117 -16.16 -0.90 1.12
C TYR A 117 -17.21 -0.81 0.01
N LYS A 118 -18.50 -0.83 0.36
CA LYS A 118 -19.64 -0.68 -0.54
C LYS A 118 -19.62 -1.70 -1.68
N LEU A 119 -19.44 -2.97 -1.33
CA LEU A 119 -19.46 -4.08 -2.28
C LEU A 119 -20.87 -4.66 -2.37
N ALA A 120 -21.29 -5.04 -3.57
CA ALA A 120 -22.57 -5.70 -3.80
C ALA A 120 -22.40 -7.23 -3.75
N PRO A 121 -23.41 -8.00 -3.32
CA PRO A 121 -23.36 -9.46 -3.40
C PRO A 121 -23.04 -9.92 -4.83
N GLU A 122 -22.12 -10.87 -4.96
CA GLU A 122 -21.87 -11.56 -6.22
C GLU A 122 -23.08 -12.46 -6.52
N LYS A 123 -23.50 -12.49 -7.78
CA LYS A 123 -24.70 -13.23 -8.20
C LYS A 123 -24.44 -14.73 -8.41
N GLY A 124 -23.19 -15.18 -8.27
CA GLY A 124 -22.76 -16.57 -8.37
C GLY A 124 -21.66 -16.90 -7.35
N HIS A 125 -21.54 -18.17 -6.98
CA HIS A 125 -20.43 -18.65 -6.16
C HIS A 125 -19.37 -19.17 -7.12
N LEU A 126 -18.19 -18.54 -7.16
CA LEU A 126 -17.06 -19.02 -7.96
C LEU A 126 -16.80 -20.51 -7.68
N LEU A 127 -17.30 -21.38 -8.55
CA LEU A 127 -17.08 -22.83 -8.55
C LEU A 127 -17.23 -23.51 -7.17
N GLY A 128 -18.15 -23.04 -6.33
CA GLY A 128 -18.35 -23.57 -4.96
C GLY A 128 -17.18 -23.35 -3.99
N ALA A 129 -16.12 -22.63 -4.39
CA ALA A 129 -14.97 -22.33 -3.55
C ALA A 129 -15.26 -21.22 -2.54
N SER A 130 -16.23 -20.35 -2.85
CA SER A 130 -16.70 -19.27 -2.00
C SER A 130 -18.08 -19.62 -1.42
N SER A 131 -18.24 -19.46 -0.11
CA SER A 131 -19.53 -19.52 0.58
C SER A 131 -20.23 -18.17 0.67
N ALA A 132 -19.48 -17.06 0.54
CA ALA A 132 -20.02 -15.72 0.40
C ALA A 132 -19.05 -14.84 -0.39
N GLY A 133 -19.56 -14.16 -1.41
CA GLY A 133 -18.80 -13.27 -2.29
C GLY A 133 -19.49 -11.94 -2.49
N TYR A 134 -18.72 -10.87 -2.47
CA TYR A 134 -19.16 -9.51 -2.76
C TYR A 134 -18.15 -8.82 -3.66
N SER A 135 -18.60 -8.01 -4.60
CA SER A 135 -17.70 -7.22 -5.42
C SER A 135 -18.28 -5.88 -5.86
N ARG A 136 -17.37 -5.00 -6.29
CA ARG A 136 -17.71 -3.75 -6.97
C ARG A 136 -16.72 -3.50 -8.08
N ARG A 137 -17.25 -3.33 -9.29
CA ARG A 137 -16.47 -2.88 -10.45
C ARG A 137 -16.08 -1.41 -10.29
N LEU A 138 -14.85 -1.10 -10.65
CA LEU A 138 -14.37 0.29 -10.73
C LEU A 138 -14.66 0.88 -12.10
N THR A 139 -14.75 2.21 -12.14
CA THR A 139 -14.92 2.96 -13.39
C THR A 139 -13.60 3.13 -14.15
N VAL A 140 -12.48 3.01 -13.45
CA VAL A 140 -11.13 3.05 -14.05
C VAL A 140 -10.76 1.70 -14.67
N ARG A 141 -9.92 1.76 -15.70
CA ARG A 141 -9.36 0.57 -16.37
C ARG A 141 -7.93 0.32 -15.88
N GLY A 142 -7.56 -0.95 -15.78
CA GLY A 142 -6.21 -1.39 -15.48
C GLY A 142 -5.32 -1.45 -16.72
N PRO A 143 -4.10 -1.98 -16.57
CA PRO A 143 -3.20 -2.27 -17.67
C PRO A 143 -3.90 -3.01 -18.82
N GLY A 144 -3.62 -2.62 -20.06
CA GLY A 144 -4.23 -3.22 -21.25
C GLY A 144 -5.74 -3.00 -21.40
N GLY A 145 -6.34 -2.07 -20.66
CA GLY A 145 -7.78 -1.82 -20.70
C GLY A 145 -8.62 -2.78 -19.86
N ALA A 146 -7.97 -3.61 -19.03
CA ALA A 146 -8.62 -4.57 -18.16
C ALA A 146 -9.67 -3.91 -17.25
N LEU A 147 -10.72 -4.65 -16.95
CA LEU A 147 -11.65 -4.27 -15.90
C LEU A 147 -11.02 -4.50 -14.56
N ILE A 148 -11.28 -3.58 -13.63
CA ILE A 148 -10.85 -3.74 -12.25
C ILE A 148 -12.09 -3.91 -11.38
N LEU A 149 -12.02 -4.87 -10.47
CA LEU A 149 -13.00 -5.03 -9.40
C LEU A 149 -12.29 -5.13 -8.05
N VAL A 150 -13.00 -4.67 -7.01
CA VAL A 150 -12.68 -5.00 -5.63
C VAL A 150 -13.62 -6.12 -5.21
N SER A 151 -13.09 -7.22 -4.69
CA SER A 151 -13.87 -8.36 -4.20
C SER A 151 -13.55 -8.68 -2.75
N ALA A 152 -14.55 -9.17 -2.02
CA ALA A 152 -14.41 -9.78 -0.70
C ALA A 152 -15.08 -11.15 -0.75
N ARG A 153 -14.29 -12.22 -0.57
CA ARG A 153 -14.75 -13.61 -0.68
C ARG A 153 -14.27 -14.44 0.49
N GLN A 154 -15.15 -15.25 1.05
CA GLN A 154 -14.83 -16.23 2.09
C GLN A 154 -15.34 -17.61 1.68
N GLY A 155 -14.73 -18.66 2.21
CA GLY A 155 -15.18 -20.02 1.96
C GLY A 155 -14.27 -21.06 2.60
N PRO A 156 -14.63 -22.35 2.50
CA PRO A 156 -13.90 -23.44 3.15
C PRO A 156 -12.42 -23.50 2.78
N ALA A 157 -12.08 -23.11 1.54
CA ALA A 157 -10.71 -23.07 1.04
C ALA A 157 -9.81 -22.05 1.77
N LEU A 158 -10.40 -21.02 2.39
CA LEU A 158 -9.68 -19.92 3.03
C LEU A 158 -9.48 -20.12 4.53
N LYS A 159 -9.83 -21.30 5.08
CA LYS A 159 -9.52 -21.73 6.46
C LYS A 159 -9.92 -20.69 7.53
N GLY A 160 -11.15 -20.17 7.44
CA GLY A 160 -11.68 -19.18 8.39
C GLY A 160 -11.14 -17.75 8.17
N LYS A 161 -10.63 -17.47 6.97
CA LYS A 161 -10.24 -16.12 6.53
C LYS A 161 -11.11 -15.63 5.39
N THR A 162 -11.04 -14.33 5.14
CA THR A 162 -11.69 -13.66 4.01
C THR A 162 -10.64 -13.05 3.10
N LEU A 163 -10.69 -13.38 1.82
CA LEU A 163 -9.88 -12.73 0.78
C LEU A 163 -10.53 -11.39 0.41
N LEU A 164 -9.83 -10.28 0.67
CA LEU A 164 -10.14 -8.96 0.12
C LEU A 164 -9.13 -8.69 -1.01
N ALA A 165 -9.60 -8.48 -2.24
CA ALA A 165 -8.71 -8.40 -3.40
C ALA A 165 -9.08 -7.29 -4.39
N CYS A 166 -8.04 -6.76 -5.02
CA CYS A 166 -8.10 -5.94 -6.21
C CYS A 166 -7.74 -6.84 -7.41
N GLU A 167 -8.71 -7.12 -8.27
CA GLU A 167 -8.58 -8.09 -9.35
C GLU A 167 -8.81 -7.42 -10.71
N MET A 168 -7.98 -7.78 -11.67
CA MET A 168 -8.21 -7.53 -13.09
C MET A 168 -9.09 -8.64 -13.68
N THR A 169 -10.03 -8.26 -14.51
CA THR A 169 -10.92 -9.18 -15.22
C THR A 169 -11.21 -8.68 -16.64
N SER A 170 -11.80 -9.55 -17.46
CA SER A 170 -12.27 -9.21 -18.81
C SER A 170 -13.80 -9.09 -18.86
N GLU A 171 -14.34 -8.53 -19.94
CA GLU A 171 -15.79 -8.52 -20.14
C GLU A 171 -16.34 -9.91 -20.40
N GLU A 172 -15.52 -10.77 -21.00
CA GLU A 172 -15.79 -12.17 -21.26
C GLU A 172 -15.92 -12.94 -19.94
N ASP A 173 -15.01 -12.74 -18.99
CA ASP A 173 -15.06 -13.38 -17.67
C ASP A 173 -16.32 -12.97 -16.89
N ILE A 174 -16.68 -11.68 -16.92
CA ILE A 174 -17.91 -11.20 -16.27
C ILE A 174 -19.14 -11.85 -16.91
N LYS A 175 -19.21 -11.89 -18.24
CA LYS A 175 -20.33 -12.54 -18.94
C LYS A 175 -20.37 -14.03 -18.64
N ALA A 176 -19.23 -14.70 -18.57
CA ALA A 176 -19.15 -16.12 -18.22
C ALA A 176 -19.69 -16.36 -16.81
N LEU A 177 -19.32 -15.53 -15.83
CA LEU A 177 -19.85 -15.60 -14.47
C LEU A 177 -21.38 -15.40 -14.45
N GLU A 178 -21.89 -14.39 -15.15
CA GLU A 178 -23.34 -14.14 -15.27
C GLU A 178 -24.11 -15.25 -16.01
N GLN A 179 -23.45 -16.01 -16.89
CA GLN A 179 -24.07 -17.12 -17.63
C GLN A 179 -24.13 -18.40 -16.80
N MET A 180 -23.11 -18.66 -15.99
CA MET A 180 -23.08 -19.79 -15.06
C MET A 180 -24.18 -19.71 -13.99
N GLU A 181 -24.73 -18.51 -13.75
CA GLU A 181 -25.84 -18.26 -12.83
C GLU A 181 -27.22 -18.67 -13.37
N LYS A 182 -27.33 -18.98 -14.67
CA LYS A 182 -28.61 -19.33 -15.32
C LYS A 182 -28.89 -20.84 -15.38
N HIS A 183 -28.00 -21.66 -14.82
CA HIS A 183 -28.05 -23.12 -14.84
C HIS A 183 -27.87 -23.70 -13.45
#